data_AF-A0A0A1Z3V8-F1
#
_entry.id   AF-A0A0A1Z3V8-F1
#
_cell.length_a   1.000
_cell.length_b   1.000
_cell.length_c   1.000
_cell.angle_alpha   90.00
_cell.angle_beta   90.00
_cell.angle_gamma   90.00
#
_symmetry.space_group_name_H-M   'P 1'
#
loop_
_entity.id
_entity.type
_entity.pdbx_description
1 polymer ?
#
loop_
_entity_poly.entity_id
_entity_poly.type
_entity_poly.pdbx_seq_one_letter_code
_entity_poly.pdbx_strand_id
1 'polypeptide(L)' 'MPDFRRKRDGALYSTNQKVCRRPGWDHWGDCYHLVPIWEGRSHYKTVEAFNREYLTLAGEKP' A
#
# COMPACT_ATOMS: atom_id res chain seq x y z
N MET A 1 -0.74 -13.84 -3.51
CA MET A 1 0.71 -13.53 -3.49
C MET A 1 0.86 -12.11 -2.96
N PRO A 2 1.85 -11.81 -2.12
CA PRO A 2 2.11 -10.44 -1.69
C PRO A 2 2.67 -9.64 -2.86
N ASP A 3 2.09 -8.48 -3.12
CA ASP A 3 2.50 -7.61 -4.22
C ASP A 3 3.61 -6.64 -3.76
N PHE A 4 3.71 -6.39 -2.45
CA PHE A 4 4.61 -5.38 -1.89
C PHE A 4 5.25 -5.79 -0.56
N ARG A 5 6.45 -5.27 -0.33
CA ARG A 5 7.19 -5.38 0.94
C ARG A 5 7.41 -4.01 1.54
N ARG A 6 7.10 -3.85 2.83
CA ARG A 6 7.38 -2.63 3.57
C ARG A 6 8.88 -2.52 3.86
N LYS A 7 9.48 -1.35 3.57
CA LYS A 7 10.93 -1.13 3.72
C LYS A 7 11.41 -1.19 5.17
N ARG A 8 10.57 -0.76 6.12
CA ARG A 8 10.95 -0.63 7.54
C ARG A 8 11.15 -1.97 8.25
N ASP A 9 10.22 -2.90 8.05
CA ASP A 9 10.11 -4.14 8.84
C ASP A 9 10.06 -5.40 7.96
N GLY A 10 10.06 -5.25 6.63
CA GLY A 10 9.97 -6.36 5.70
C GLY A 10 8.57 -6.96 5.59
N ALA A 11 7.56 -6.36 6.20
CA ALA A 11 6.23 -6.92 6.26
C ALA A 11 5.53 -6.87 4.88
N LEU A 12 4.83 -7.95 4.53
CA LEU A 12 4.26 -8.22 3.21
C LEU A 12 2.78 -7.79 3.08
N TYR A 13 2.46 -7.09 2.00
CA TYR A 13 1.12 -6.57 1.77
C TYR A 13 0.65 -6.90 0.36
N SER A 14 -0.65 -7.13 0.24
CA SER A 14 -1.37 -6.99 -1.02
C SER A 14 -2.04 -5.62 -1.06
N THR A 15 -2.23 -5.04 -2.24
CA THR A 15 -2.86 -3.73 -2.36
C THR A 15 -3.71 -3.62 -3.60
N ASN A 16 -4.73 -2.78 -3.50
CA ASN A 16 -5.52 -2.31 -4.62
C ASN A 16 -5.47 -0.77 -4.66
N GLN A 17 -5.18 -0.19 -5.83
CA GLN A 17 -5.36 1.24 -6.03
C GLN A 17 -6.86 1.55 -6.03
N LYS A 18 -7.26 2.55 -5.23
CA LYS A 18 -8.62 3.02 -5.12
C LYS A 18 -8.62 4.55 -5.10
N VAL A 19 -9.63 5.14 -5.72
CA VAL A 19 -9.91 6.56 -5.51
C VAL A 19 -10.53 6.69 -4.11
N CYS A 20 -9.87 7.42 -3.21
CA CYS A 20 -10.42 7.64 -1.86
C CYS A 20 -10.34 9.11 -1.45
N ARG A 21 -11.36 9.54 -0.71
CA ARG A 21 -11.37 10.86 -0.06
C ARG A 21 -10.63 10.73 1.27
N ARG A 22 -9.52 11.43 1.41
CA ARG A 22 -8.77 11.46 2.67
C ARG A 22 -9.47 12.40 3.64
N PRO A 23 -9.68 12.00 4.91
CA PRO A 23 -10.18 12.93 5.92
C PRO A 23 -9.23 14.13 6.04
N GLY A 24 -9.74 15.35 5.86
CA GLY A 24 -8.98 16.59 5.97
C GLY A 24 -8.39 17.16 4.67
N TRP A 25 -8.66 16.54 3.51
CA TRP A 25 -8.33 17.10 2.18
C TRP A 25 -9.61 17.17 1.34
N ASP A 26 -9.90 18.33 0.73
CA ASP A 26 -11.11 18.55 -0.09
C ASP A 26 -11.00 18.02 -1.53
N HIS A 27 -10.06 17.11 -1.77
CA HIS A 27 -9.78 16.56 -3.09
C HIS A 27 -9.86 15.05 -3.06
N TRP A 28 -10.54 14.47 -4.05
CA TRP A 28 -10.44 13.05 -4.36
C TRP A 28 -9.07 12.79 -4.98
N GLY A 29 -8.37 11.75 -4.50
CA GLY A 29 -7.06 11.39 -5.02
C GLY A 29 -6.85 9.88 -5.01
N ASP A 30 -5.90 9.45 -5.81
CA ASP A 30 -5.47 8.07 -5.84
C ASP A 30 -4.80 7.69 -4.52
N CYS A 31 -5.22 6.54 -3.98
CA CYS A 31 -4.63 5.96 -2.80
C CYS A 31 -4.51 4.44 -2.94
N TYR A 32 -3.56 3.86 -2.23
CA TYR A 32 -3.42 2.42 -2.11
C TYR A 32 -4.12 1.94 -0.85
N HIS A 33 -5.01 0.97 -1.01
CA HIS A 33 -5.60 0.21 0.09
C HIS A 33 -4.71 -1.00 0.36
N LEU A 34 -4.00 -0.96 1.48
CA LEU A 34 -3.03 -1.97 1.90
C LEU A 34 -3.69 -2.99 2.81
N VAL A 35 -3.60 -4.25 2.41
CA VAL A 35 -4.12 -5.40 3.14
C VAL A 35 -2.92 -6.27 3.56
N PRO A 36 -2.60 -6.36 4.85
CA PRO A 36 -1.54 -7.25 5.32
C PRO A 36 -1.91 -8.70 5.02
N ILE A 37 -0.92 -9.54 4.71
CA ILE A 37 -1.16 -10.97 4.44
C ILE A 37 -1.33 -11.81 5.72
N TRP A 38 -0.97 -11.25 6.88
CA TRP A 38 -1.29 -11.79 8.20
C TRP A 38 -2.57 -11.16 8.73
N GLU A 39 -3.13 -11.68 9.83
CA GLU A 39 -4.29 -11.10 10.53
C GLU A 39 -3.94 -9.72 11.14
N GLY A 40 -3.86 -8.71 10.28
CA GLY A 40 -3.56 -7.33 10.61
C GLY A 40 -4.64 -6.38 10.11
N ARG A 41 -4.56 -5.11 10.55
CA ARG A 41 -5.48 -4.07 10.08
C ARG A 41 -5.09 -3.61 8.68
N SER A 42 -6.09 -3.41 7.83
CA SER A 42 -5.88 -2.75 6.54
C SER A 42 -5.75 -1.24 6.71
N HIS A 43 -4.97 -0.58 5.86
CA HIS A 43 -4.73 0.86 5.94
C HIS A 43 -4.76 1.51 4.54
N TYR A 44 -5.12 2.79 4.48
CA TYR A 44 -5.04 3.59 3.26
C TYR A 44 -3.79 4.48 3.28
N LYS A 45 -3.10 4.59 2.15
CA LYS A 45 -1.96 5.51 1.96
C LYS A 45 -2.05 6.21 0.62
N THR A 46 -1.53 7.44 0.52
CA THR A 46 -1.37 8.13 -0.76
C THR A 46 -0.33 7.40 -1.61
N VAL A 47 -0.38 7.60 -2.93
CA VAL A 47 0.62 7.07 -3.87
C VAL A 47 2.04 7.47 -3.46
N GLU A 48 2.25 8.73 -3.10
CA GLU A 48 3.55 9.24 -2.66
C GLU A 48 4.06 8.55 -1.38
N ALA A 49 3.22 8.46 -0.35
CA ALA A 49 3.60 7.82 0.91
C ALA A 49 3.85 6.32 0.72
N PHE A 50 3.08 5.68 -0.16
CA PHE A 50 3.27 4.29 -0.53
C PHE A 50 4.62 4.05 -1.22
N ASN A 51 4.95 4.83 -2.25
CA ASN A 51 6.23 4.71 -2.97
C ASN A 51 7.44 4.96 -2.05
N ARG A 52 7.29 5.83 -1.04
CA ARG A 52 8.31 6.07 -0.03
C ARG A 52 8.52 4.86 0.88
N GLU A 53 7.45 4.20 1.31
CA GLU A 53 7.49 3.17 2.37
C GLU A 53 7.54 1.72 1.89
N TYR A 54 7.16 1.45 0.63
CA TYR A 54 6.99 0.10 0.11
C TYR A 54 7.85 -0.14 -1.14
N LEU A 55 8.18 -1.41 -1.37
CA LEU A 55 8.85 -1.93 -2.56
C LEU A 55 7.89 -2.86 -3.29
N THR A 56 7.82 -2.75 -4.61
CA THR A 56 7.06 -3.70 -5.44
C THR A 56 7.83 -5.01 -5.51
N LEU A 57 7.12 -6.12 -5.34
CA LEU A 57 7.67 -7.47 -5.54
C LEU A 57 7.47 -7.94 -6.99
N ALA A 58 6.72 -7.18 -7.80
CA ALA A 58 6.58 -7.37 -9.24
C ALA A 58 7.91 -7.08 -9.96
N GLY A 59 8.77 -8.11 -10.06
CA GLY A 59 10.10 -8.01 -10.66
C GLY A 59 11.09 -9.04 -10.12
N GLU A 60 10.86 -9.56 -8.90
CA GLU A 60 11.57 -10.74 -8.40
C GLU A 60 10.86 -11.99 -8.98
N LYS A 61 11.13 -12.26 -10.26
CA LYS A 61 10.86 -13.57 -10.84
C LYS A 61 11.67 -14.59 -10.02
N PRO A 62 11.06 -15.69 -9.53
CA PRO A 62 11.85 -16.81 -9.01
C PRO A 62 12.82 -17.34 -10.08
#